data_AF-A0A829VZE3-F1
#
_entry.id   AF-A0A829VZE3-F1
#
_cell.length_a   1.000
_cell.length_b   1.000
_cell.length_c   1.000
_cell.angle_alpha   90.00
_cell.angle_beta   90.00
_cell.angle_gamma   90.00
#
_symmetry.space_group_name_H-M   'P 1'
#
loop_
_entity.id
_entity.type
_entity.pdbx_description
1 polymer ?
#
loop_
_entity_poly.entity_id
_entity_poly.type
_entity_poly.pdbx_seq_one_letter_code
_entity_poly.pdbx_strand_id
1 'polypeptide(L)'
;MPSFYEVYMIKECNVISRNDIVSVVLFDDKEIQVPTNKLINHHAYIQSYKGNYTVVSKEEFDKEKVKESIKNHIPKKNNENLVMDNEE
;
A
#
# COMPACT_ATOMS: atom_id res chain seq x y z
N MET A 1 4.61 9.18 -21.33
CA MET A 1 3.66 9.42 -20.21
C MET A 1 4.15 8.61 -19.03
N PRO A 2 4.65 9.22 -17.93
CA PRO A 2 4.84 8.45 -16.71
C PRO A 2 3.48 8.21 -16.06
N SER A 3 3.16 6.96 -15.75
CA SER A 3 1.91 6.58 -15.09
C SER A 3 1.86 7.22 -13.70
N PHE A 4 0.85 8.06 -13.44
CA PHE A 4 0.58 8.76 -12.17
C PHE A 4 0.20 7.83 -10.99
N TYR A 5 0.49 6.53 -11.08
CA TYR A 5 0.41 5.62 -9.94
C TYR A 5 1.74 5.62 -9.23
N GLU A 6 1.99 6.68 -8.48
CA GLU A 6 3.03 6.65 -7.48
C GLU A 6 2.60 5.61 -6.44
N VAL A 7 3.30 4.48 -6.43
CA VAL A 7 2.92 3.30 -5.64
C VAL A 7 3.22 3.60 -4.18
N TYR A 8 2.17 3.97 -3.44
CA TYR A 8 2.18 3.85 -2.00
C TYR A 8 2.19 2.36 -1.67
N MET A 9 3.09 1.93 -0.79
CA MET A 9 3.16 0.53 -0.35
C MET A 9 3.12 0.52 1.18
N ILE A 10 2.04 -0.01 1.74
CA ILE A 10 1.95 -0.29 3.18
C ILE A 10 2.33 -1.74 3.47
N LYS A 11 3.23 -1.95 4.43
CA LYS A 11 3.58 -3.29 4.95
C LYS A 11 3.33 -3.39 6.43
N GLU A 12 2.97 -4.59 6.87
CA GLU A 12 3.00 -4.99 8.26
C GLU A 12 4.44 -5.37 8.65
N CYS A 13 4.98 -4.65 9.61
CA CYS A 13 6.36 -4.79 10.10
C CYS A 13 6.36 -5.22 11.56
N ASN A 14 7.33 -6.06 11.91
CA ASN A 14 7.53 -6.47 13.29
C ASN A 14 8.35 -5.40 14.03
N VAL A 15 7.93 -5.07 15.25
CA VAL A 15 8.68 -4.14 16.11
C VAL A 15 9.80 -4.91 16.79
N ILE A 16 11.05 -4.50 16.54
CA ILE A 16 12.24 -5.14 17.12
C ILE A 16 12.55 -4.53 18.48
N SER A 17 12.44 -3.20 18.58
CA SER A 17 12.73 -2.45 19.80
C SER A 17 11.83 -1.23 19.89
N ARG A 18 11.50 -0.82 21.12
CA ARG A 18 10.62 0.32 21.37
C ARG A 18 11.00 1.03 22.65
N ASN A 19 11.14 2.34 22.56
CA ASN A 19 11.23 3.27 23.68
C ASN A 19 10.09 4.30 23.61
N ASP A 20 10.00 5.18 24.60
CA ASP A 20 8.94 6.21 24.67
C ASP A 20 8.99 7.24 23.52
N ILE A 21 10.15 7.41 22.89
CA ILE A 21 10.37 8.44 21.85
C ILE A 21 10.37 7.81 20.44
N VAL A 22 11.06 6.70 20.28
CA VAL A 22 11.26 6.03 18.98
C VAL A 22 11.07 4.52 19.09
N SER A 23 10.63 3.92 17.99
CA SER A 23 10.50 2.48 17.78
C SER A 23 11.34 2.06 16.57
N VAL A 24 11.98 0.91 16.68
CA VAL A 24 12.74 0.27 15.60
C VAL A 24 11.90 -0.87 15.05
N VAL A 25 11.66 -0.84 13.74
CA VAL A 25 10.86 -1.85 13.04
C VAL A 25 11.63 -2.43 11.88
N LEU A 26 11.38 -3.70 11.58
CA LEU A 26 11.99 -4.38 10.44
C LEU A 26 11.12 -4.18 9.19
N PHE A 27 11.63 -3.44 8.21
CA PHE A 27 11.00 -3.21 6.91
C PHE A 27 11.92 -3.71 5.80
N ASP A 28 11.54 -4.77 5.08
CA ASP A 28 12.35 -5.41 4.02
C ASP A 28 13.80 -5.68 4.45
N ASP A 29 13.96 -6.39 5.57
CA ASP A 29 15.26 -6.73 6.19
C ASP A 29 16.12 -5.52 6.58
N LYS A 30 15.55 -4.31 6.57
CA LYS A 30 16.18 -3.08 7.05
C LYS A 30 15.55 -2.65 8.36
N GLU A 31 16.40 -2.27 9.30
CA GLU A 31 15.98 -1.64 10.54
C GLU A 31 15.71 -0.16 10.27
N ILE A 32 14.46 0.26 10.41
CA ILE A 32 14.07 1.66 10.29
C ILE A 32 13.59 2.19 11.64
N GLN A 33 13.95 3.44 11.94
CA GLN A 33 13.48 4.14 13.12
C GLN A 33 12.26 4.98 12.78
N VAL A 34 11.22 4.83 13.58
CA VAL A 34 9.98 5.60 13.47
C VAL A 34 9.62 6.21 14.84
N PRO A 35 9.00 7.39 14.87
CA PRO A 35 8.53 7.96 16.13
C PRO A 35 7.51 7.03 16.79
N THR A 36 7.66 6.82 18.10
CA THR A 36 6.73 5.97 18.85
C THR A 36 5.35 6.60 18.85
N ASN A 37 4.34 5.82 18.45
CA ASN A 37 2.94 6.23 18.45
C ASN A 37 2.11 5.17 19.19
N LYS A 38 0.93 5.55 19.71
CA LYS A 38 -0.04 4.62 20.31
C LYS A 38 -0.52 3.54 19.34
N LEU A 39 -0.34 3.77 18.04
CA LEU A 39 -0.63 2.83 16.95
C LEU A 39 0.42 1.71 16.83
N ILE A 40 1.60 1.87 17.45
CA ILE A 40 2.70 0.91 17.40
C ILE A 40 2.59 -0.02 18.61
N ASN A 41 2.30 -1.31 18.36
CA ASN A 41 2.28 -2.35 19.38
C ASN A 41 3.37 -3.40 19.09
N HIS A 42 3.02 -4.68 18.97
CA HIS A 42 3.96 -5.72 18.52
C HIS A 42 4.17 -5.66 17.00
N HIS A 43 3.16 -5.17 16.29
CA HIS A 43 3.19 -4.92 14.85
C HIS A 43 3.00 -3.43 14.59
N ALA A 44 3.66 -2.94 13.54
CA ALA A 44 3.52 -1.59 13.03
C ALA A 44 3.20 -1.64 11.54
N TYR A 45 2.27 -0.81 11.08
CA TYR A 45 1.97 -0.68 9.66
C TYR A 45 2.75 0.52 9.14
N ILE A 46 3.69 0.26 8.22
CA ILE A 46 4.57 1.28 7.67
C ILE A 46 4.21 1.50 6.22
N GLN A 47 3.80 2.73 5.91
CA GLN A 47 3.65 3.21 4.56
C GLN A 47 5.00 3.72 4.06
N SER A 48 5.44 3.21 2.92
CA SER A 48 6.60 3.73 2.20
C SER A 48 6.16 4.51 0.97
N TYR A 49 6.69 5.73 0.82
CA TYR A 49 6.45 6.57 -0.35
C TYR A 49 7.70 7.38 -0.70
N LYS A 50 8.28 7.11 -1.87
CA LYS A 50 9.49 7.78 -2.39
C LYS A 50 10.64 7.87 -1.36
N GLY A 51 10.84 6.81 -0.57
CA GLY A 51 11.87 6.75 0.47
C GLY A 51 11.49 7.39 1.82
N ASN A 52 10.28 7.92 1.95
CA ASN A 52 9.72 8.33 3.25
C ASN A 52 8.94 7.17 3.87
N TYR A 53 9.05 7.05 5.19
CA TYR A 53 8.37 6.02 5.98
C TYR A 53 7.41 6.68 6.97
N THR A 54 6.13 6.32 6.89
CA THR A 54 5.07 6.86 7.74
C THR A 54 4.39 5.72 8.47
N VAL A 55 4.16 5.89 9.77
CA VAL A 55 3.38 4.94 10.56
C VAL A 55 1.90 5.20 10.32
N VAL A 56 1.19 4.17 9.88
CA VAL A 56 -0.25 4.23 9.59
C VAL A 56 -1.03 3.25 10.47
N SER A 57 -2.34 3.42 10.53
CA SER A 57 -3.24 2.52 11.25
C SER A 57 -3.52 1.25 10.44
N LYS A 58 -3.90 0.17 11.12
CA LYS A 58 -4.38 -1.07 10.48
C LYS A 58 -5.51 -0.82 9.48
N GLU A 59 -6.42 0.11 9.80
CA GLU A 59 -7.53 0.48 8.94
C GLU A 59 -7.09 1.02 7.57
N GLU A 60 -5.99 1.78 7.52
CA GLU A 60 -5.42 2.30 6.28
C GLU A 60 -4.82 1.16 5.45
N PHE A 61 -4.13 0.23 6.11
CA PHE A 61 -3.59 -0.98 5.47
C PHE A 61 -4.71 -1.84 4.86
N ASP A 62 -5.79 -2.11 5.60
CA ASP A 62 -6.93 -2.89 5.11
C ASP A 62 -7.63 -2.20 3.92
N LYS A 63 -7.80 -0.86 3.96
CA LYS A 63 -8.35 -0.09 2.83
C LYS A 63 -7.47 -0.18 1.58
N GLU A 64 -6.15 -0.12 1.74
CA GLU A 64 -5.21 -0.19 0.62
C GLU A 64 -5.22 -1.58 -0.03
N LYS A 65 -5.25 -2.63 0.79
CA LYS A 65 -5.37 -4.04 0.35
C LYS A 65 -6.67 -4.30 -0.43
N VAL A 66 -7.78 -3.69 0.00
CA VAL A 66 -9.07 -3.76 -0.71
C VAL A 66 -9.00 -3.04 -2.07
N LYS A 67 -8.36 -1.86 -2.15
CA LYS A 67 -8.19 -1.13 -3.42
C LYS A 67 -7.32 -1.90 -4.42
N GLU A 68 -6.26 -2.55 -3.95
CA GLU A 68 -5.39 -3.39 -4.79
C GLU A 68 -6.14 -4.60 -5.37
N SER A 69 -7.01 -5.20 -4.55
CA SER A 69 -7.84 -6.34 -4.96
C SER A 69 -8.87 -5.97 -6.04
N ILE A 70 -9.45 -4.77 -5.98
CA ILE A 70 -10.44 -4.29 -6.97
C ILE A 70 -9.77 -3.98 -8.31
N LYS A 71 -8.54 -3.47 -8.32
CA LYS A 71 -7.78 -3.22 -9.57
C LYS A 71 -7.45 -4.49 -10.34
N ASN A 72 -7.22 -5.61 -9.63
CA ASN A 72 -6.92 -6.90 -10.25
C ASN A 72 -8.18 -7.63 -10.76
N HIS A 73 -9.39 -7.11 -10.48
CA HIS A 73 -10.66 -7.65 -10.93
C HIS A 73 -11.33 -6.79 -12.03
N ILE A 74 -10.54 -6.14 -12.88
CA ILE A 74 -11.05 -5.71 -14.19
C ILE A 74 -10.72 -6.85 -15.17
N PRO A 75 -11.65 -7.76 -15.47
CA PRO A 75 -11.46 -8.61 -16.64
C PRO A 75 -11.30 -7.68 -17.84
N LYS A 76 -10.20 -7.86 -18.59
CA LYS A 76 -10.05 -7.37 -19.96
C LYS A 76 -11.32 -7.74 -20.72
N LYS A 77 -12.27 -6.81 -20.84
CA LYS A 77 -13.36 -6.95 -21.79
C LYS A 77 -12.74 -6.55 -23.12
N ASN A 78 -12.49 -7.56 -23.96
CA ASN A 78 -12.00 -7.41 -25.31
C ASN A 78 -12.79 -6.31 -26.03
N ASN A 79 -12.07 -5.38 -26.63
CA ASN A 79 -12.60 -4.55 -27.70
C ASN A 79 -12.86 -5.47 -28.89
N GLU A 80 -14.12 -5.79 -29.16
CA GLU A 80 -14.55 -6.22 -30.49
C GLU A 80 -15.72 -5.33 -30.94
N ASN A 81 -15.36 -4.45 -31.88
CA ASN A 81 -16.15 -3.70 -32.84
C ASN A 81 -17.69 -3.88 -32.81
N LEU A 82 -18.38 -2.79 -32.48
CA LEU A 82 -19.69 -2.49 -33.07
C LEU A 82 -19.45 -1.95 -34.49
N VAL A 83 -19.54 -2.83 -35.49
CA VAL A 83 -19.85 -2.42 -36.87
C VAL A 83 -21.20 -3.04 -37.18
N MET A 84 -22.26 -2.22 -37.15
CA MET A 84 -23.50 -2.60 -37.81
C MET A 84 -23.43 -2.05 -39.23
N ASP A 85 -23.08 -2.92 -40.17
CA ASP A 85 -23.50 -2.75 -41.55
C ASP A 85 -25.01 -3.05 -41.60
N ASN A 86 -25.80 -2.10 -42.09
CA ASN A 86 -27.09 -2.40 -42.69
C ASN A 86 -27.28 -1.39 -43.83
N GLU A 87 -26.86 -1.82 -45.02
CA GLU A 87 -27.52 -1.44 -46.27
C GLU A 87 -28.91 -2.11 -46.29
N GLU A 88 -29.97 -1.32 -46.46
CA GLU A 88 -30.96 -1.44 -47.56
C GLU A 88 -31.99 -0.30 -47.49
#